data_AF-A0A953HBN6-F1
#
_entry.id   AF-A0A953HBN6-F1
#
_cell.length_a   1.000
_cell.length_b   1.000
_cell.length_c   1.000
_cell.angle_alpha   90.00
_cell.angle_beta   90.00
_cell.angle_gamma   90.00
#
_symmetry.space_group_name_H-M   'P 1'
#
loop_
_entity.id
_entity.type
_entity.pdbx_description
1 polymer ?
#
loop_
_entity_poly.entity_id
_entity_poly.type
_entity_poly.pdbx_seq_one_letter_code
_entity_poly.pdbx_strand_id
1 'polypeptide(L)'
;MQEKRCAQKIPGDSFGIKKIRARLKTGDTVGCFYLESPAMRQLLGKLRCDDYLTLVAASSIIRPGVASSGMMRTYIERHRDSDTVAYPHPVFKEPAQRYVRGNGLPGRCDEDWPLLRGTGPE
;
A
#
# COMPACT_ATOMS: atom_id res chain seq x y z
N MET A 1 -23.42 6.03 3.20
CA MET A 1 -23.22 4.57 3.12
C MET A 1 -22.64 4.23 1.73
N GLN A 2 -21.35 4.46 1.50
CA GLN A 2 -20.66 4.19 0.23
C GLN A 2 -19.32 3.51 0.52
N GLU A 3 -19.35 2.21 0.81
CA GLU A 3 -18.17 1.48 1.29
C GLU A 3 -17.90 0.19 0.49
N LYS A 4 -18.41 0.06 -0.74
CA LYS A 4 -18.32 -1.20 -1.51
C LYS A 4 -17.61 -1.11 -2.87
N ARG A 5 -16.66 -0.18 -3.08
CA ARG A 5 -15.97 -0.04 -4.38
C ARG A 5 -14.45 0.13 -4.36
N CYS A 6 -13.77 -0.13 -3.25
CA CYS A 6 -12.31 0.09 -3.18
C CYS A 6 -11.45 -1.11 -3.63
N ALA A 7 -11.98 -2.33 -3.65
CA ALA A 7 -11.20 -3.55 -3.90
C ALA A 7 -11.44 -4.22 -5.27
N GLN A 8 -11.78 -3.44 -6.30
CA GLN A 8 -11.83 -4.02 -7.65
C GLN A 8 -10.39 -4.16 -8.16
N LYS A 9 -9.90 -5.41 -8.24
CA LYS A 9 -8.68 -5.84 -8.93
C LYS A 9 -8.51 -4.97 -10.19
N ILE A 10 -7.44 -4.18 -10.28
CA ILE A 10 -7.16 -3.39 -11.49
C ILE A 10 -7.03 -4.41 -12.64
N PRO A 11 -7.98 -4.43 -13.61
CA PRO A 11 -8.01 -5.47 -14.63
C PRO A 11 -6.73 -5.40 -15.44
N GLY A 12 -6.05 -6.55 -15.54
CA GLY A 12 -4.70 -6.72 -16.08
C GLY A 12 -4.56 -6.53 -17.58
N ASP A 13 -5.19 -5.52 -18.18
CA ASP A 13 -5.12 -5.26 -19.62
C ASP A 13 -4.00 -4.24 -19.97
N SER A 14 -2.79 -4.78 -19.89
CA SER A 14 -1.55 -4.61 -20.67
C SER A 14 -1.05 -3.25 -21.24
N PHE A 15 -1.86 -2.23 -21.52
CA PHE A 15 -1.36 -0.97 -22.11
C PHE A 15 -1.41 0.23 -21.15
N GLY A 16 -2.51 0.40 -20.40
CA GLY A 16 -2.70 1.55 -19.51
C GLY A 16 -1.92 1.46 -18.20
N ILE A 17 -1.78 0.25 -17.64
CA ILE A 17 -1.19 0.03 -16.30
C ILE A 17 0.27 0.48 -16.25
N LYS A 18 1.07 0.22 -17.28
CA LYS A 18 2.48 0.65 -17.32
C LYS A 18 2.60 2.17 -17.24
N LYS A 19 1.73 2.89 -17.97
CA LYS A 19 1.67 4.35 -17.95
C LYS A 19 1.21 4.88 -16.59
N ILE A 20 0.20 4.27 -15.98
CA ILE A 20 -0.28 4.64 -14.64
C ILE A 20 0.83 4.47 -13.60
N ARG A 21 1.52 3.32 -13.60
CA ARG A 21 2.65 3.05 -12.71
C ARG A 21 3.76 4.09 -12.87
N ALA A 22 4.10 4.46 -14.10
CA ALA A 22 5.09 5.49 -14.35
C ALA A 22 4.69 6.85 -13.75
N ARG A 23 3.42 7.25 -13.91
CA ARG A 23 2.87 8.48 -13.31
C ARG A 23 2.84 8.45 -11.79
N LEU A 24 2.51 7.30 -11.19
CA LEU A 24 2.57 7.10 -9.73
C LEU A 24 4.01 7.20 -9.20
N LYS A 25 4.99 6.61 -9.90
CA LYS A 25 6.41 6.69 -9.53
C LYS A 25 6.95 8.12 -9.51
N THR A 26 6.48 8.97 -10.41
CA THR A 26 6.92 10.37 -10.52
C THR A 26 6.05 11.33 -9.70
N GLY A 27 4.90 10.89 -9.19
CA GLY A 27 3.92 11.76 -8.52
C GLY A 27 3.14 12.67 -9.49
N ASP A 28 3.11 12.35 -10.79
CA ASP A 28 2.31 13.06 -11.78
C ASP A 28 0.84 12.58 -11.74
N THR A 29 0.14 12.98 -10.69
CA THR A 29 -1.25 12.57 -10.41
C THR A 29 -2.21 13.76 -10.37
N VAL A 30 -1.91 14.83 -11.10
CA VAL A 30 -2.84 15.96 -11.25
C VAL A 30 -4.11 15.49 -11.96
N GLY A 31 -5.28 15.80 -11.36
CA GLY A 31 -6.58 15.32 -11.83
C GLY A 31 -6.90 13.87 -11.43
N CYS A 32 -6.04 13.22 -10.63
CA CYS A 32 -6.34 11.91 -10.06
C CYS A 32 -6.97 12.08 -8.67
N PHE A 33 -8.21 11.63 -8.55
CA PHE A 33 -8.97 11.63 -7.32
C PHE A 33 -8.15 11.06 -6.14
N TYR A 34 -8.16 11.76 -5.00
CA TYR A 34 -7.40 11.45 -3.78
C TYR A 34 -5.87 11.54 -3.87
N LEU A 35 -5.28 11.68 -5.06
CA LEU A 35 -3.81 11.67 -5.25
C LEU A 35 -3.23 13.00 -5.74
N GLU A 36 -4.07 13.98 -6.05
CA GLU A 36 -3.67 15.28 -6.61
C GLU A 36 -2.95 16.23 -5.63
N SER A 37 -3.11 16.01 -4.32
CA SER A 37 -2.59 16.94 -3.31
C SER A 37 -1.05 17.04 -3.38
N PRO A 38 -0.45 18.23 -3.16
CA PRO A 38 1.00 18.41 -3.24
C PRO A 38 1.78 17.47 -2.30
N ALA A 39 1.27 17.25 -1.09
CA ALA A 39 1.90 16.39 -0.11
C ALA A 39 1.85 14.91 -0.53
N MET A 40 0.73 14.46 -1.07
CA MET A 40 0.61 13.08 -1.57
C MET A 40 1.53 12.84 -2.76
N ARG A 41 1.59 13.77 -3.72
CA ARG A 41 2.47 13.67 -4.90
C ARG A 41 3.94 13.52 -4.51
N GLN A 42 4.39 14.32 -3.53
CA GLN A 42 5.74 14.20 -2.99
C GLN A 42 5.98 12.84 -2.30
N LEU A 43 5.01 12.35 -1.53
CA LEU A 43 5.12 11.05 -0.87
C LEU A 43 5.22 9.90 -1.88
N LEU A 44 4.36 9.89 -2.92
CA LEU A 44 4.39 8.88 -3.98
C LEU A 44 5.74 8.86 -4.69
N GLY A 45 6.30 10.03 -5.02
CA GLY A 45 7.64 10.14 -5.61
C GLY A 45 8.75 9.63 -4.71
N LYS A 46 8.69 9.93 -3.39
CA LYS A 46 9.67 9.43 -2.40
C LYS A 46 9.61 7.91 -2.25
N LEU A 47 8.41 7.33 -2.29
CA LEU A 47 8.18 5.89 -2.22
C LEU A 47 8.47 5.16 -3.53
N ARG A 48 8.52 5.86 -4.68
CA ARG A 48 8.57 5.25 -6.03
C ARG A 48 7.42 4.24 -6.24
N CYS A 49 6.23 4.63 -5.79
CA CYS A 49 5.04 3.78 -5.77
C CYS A 49 4.71 3.20 -7.16
N ASP A 50 4.54 1.88 -7.26
CA ASP A 50 4.21 1.20 -8.52
C ASP A 50 3.24 0.03 -8.42
N ASP A 51 2.73 -0.20 -7.21
CA ASP A 51 1.71 -1.18 -6.92
C ASP A 51 0.59 -0.56 -6.06
N TYR A 52 -0.53 -1.28 -6.01
CA TYR A 52 -1.72 -0.84 -5.29
C TYR A 52 -1.54 -0.87 -3.76
N LEU A 53 -0.79 -1.82 -3.22
CA LEU A 53 -0.60 -1.95 -1.77
C LEU A 53 0.24 -0.78 -1.23
N THR A 54 1.29 -0.40 -1.95
CA THR A 54 2.09 0.79 -1.63
C THR A 54 1.26 2.07 -1.72
N LEU A 55 0.34 2.16 -2.69
CA LEU A 55 -0.58 3.29 -2.82
C LEU A 55 -1.54 3.39 -1.61
N VAL A 56 -2.11 2.26 -1.19
CA VAL A 56 -2.98 2.19 0.00
C VAL A 56 -2.21 2.50 1.28
N ALA A 57 -0.98 2.02 1.41
CA ALA A 57 -0.13 2.37 2.53
C ALA A 57 0.20 3.87 2.57
N ALA A 58 0.51 4.47 1.41
CA ALA A 58 0.80 5.90 1.30
C ALA A 58 -0.39 6.77 1.75
N SER A 59 -1.63 6.38 1.41
CA SER A 59 -2.82 7.10 1.84
C SER A 59 -3.10 7.01 3.34
N SER A 60 -2.62 5.96 3.99
CA SER A 60 -2.71 5.82 5.45
C SER A 60 -1.69 6.69 6.18
N ILE A 61 -0.51 6.92 5.58
CA ILE A 61 0.64 7.57 6.22
C ILE A 61 0.62 9.10 6.08
N ILE A 62 -0.02 9.64 5.04
CA ILE A 62 -0.07 11.08 4.74
C ILE A 62 -0.89 11.92 5.75
N ARG A 63 -1.14 11.40 6.95
CA ARG A 63 -1.91 12.05 8.03
C ARG A 63 -0.98 12.95 8.86
N PRO A 64 -1.45 14.13 9.33
CA PRO A 64 -0.60 15.09 10.03
C PRO A 64 0.08 14.53 11.30
N GLY A 65 -0.60 13.68 12.08
CA GLY A 65 0.00 13.06 13.27
C GLY A 65 1.15 12.09 12.98
N VAL A 66 1.15 11.45 11.81
CA VAL A 66 2.21 10.51 11.40
C VAL A 66 3.40 11.25 10.80
N ALA A 67 3.14 12.37 10.12
CA ALA A 67 4.20 13.21 9.56
C ALA A 67 5.02 13.89 10.67
N SER A 68 4.37 14.44 11.70
CA SER A 68 5.06 15.19 12.77
C SER A 68 5.92 14.32 13.69
N SER A 69 5.66 13.02 13.77
CA SER A 69 6.39 12.07 14.64
C SER A 69 7.63 11.47 14.00
N GLY A 70 7.96 11.85 12.76
CA GLY A 70 9.08 11.25 12.01
C GLY A 70 8.79 9.85 11.46
N MET A 71 7.67 9.24 11.82
CA MET A 71 7.27 7.90 11.36
C MET A 71 7.14 7.82 9.84
N MET A 72 6.65 8.88 9.19
CA MET A 72 6.58 8.94 7.72
C MET A 72 7.97 8.78 7.08
N ARG A 73 9.01 9.41 7.65
CA ARG A 73 10.38 9.30 7.14
C ARG A 73 10.91 7.88 7.31
N THR A 74 10.74 7.31 8.51
CA THR A 74 11.15 5.94 8.81
C THR A 74 10.47 4.92 7.89
N TYR A 75 9.19 5.14 7.55
CA TYR A 75 8.50 4.30 6.58
C TYR A 75 9.11 4.40 5.17
N ILE A 76 9.41 5.61 4.68
CA ILE A 76 10.02 5.82 3.36
C ILE A 76 11.38 5.11 3.28
N GLU A 77 12.21 5.24 4.32
CA GLU A 77 13.53 4.59 4.39
C GLU A 77 13.38 3.06 4.35
N ARG A 78 12.52 2.49 5.21
CA ARG A 78 12.27 1.03 5.28
C ARG A 78 11.60 0.45 4.04
N HIS A 79 10.80 1.24 3.33
CA HIS A 79 10.16 0.82 2.10
C HIS A 79 11.16 0.71 0.94
N ARG A 80 12.17 1.59 0.92
CA ARG A 80 13.22 1.58 -0.11
C ARG A 80 14.33 0.58 0.19
N ASP A 81 14.59 0.35 1.47
CA ASP A 81 15.60 -0.55 1.96
C ASP A 81 15.04 -1.42 3.09
N SER A 82 14.76 -2.69 2.77
CA SER A 82 14.20 -3.66 3.70
C SER A 82 15.15 -4.03 4.84
N ASP A 83 16.44 -3.79 4.70
CA ASP A 83 17.44 -4.17 5.70
C ASP A 83 17.47 -3.18 6.88
N THR A 84 16.87 -1.99 6.70
CA THR A 84 16.73 -0.97 7.75
C THR A 84 15.56 -1.22 8.71
N VAL A 85 14.81 -2.31 8.52
CA VAL A 85 13.65 -2.63 9.36
C VAL A 85 14.10 -3.15 10.73
N ALA A 86 13.99 -2.29 11.74
CA ALA A 86 14.12 -2.67 13.14
C ALA A 86 12.80 -3.23 13.67
N TYR A 87 12.84 -4.45 14.21
CA TYR A 87 11.69 -5.10 14.85
C TYR A 87 11.72 -4.88 16.36
N PRO A 88 10.58 -4.49 16.99
CA PRO A 88 10.53 -4.25 18.43
C PRO A 88 10.69 -5.52 19.25
N HIS A 89 10.31 -6.68 18.69
CA HIS A 89 10.45 -7.98 19.34
C HIS A 89 10.73 -9.07 18.29
N PRO A 90 11.58 -10.08 18.58
CA PRO A 90 11.96 -11.13 17.63
C PRO A 90 10.78 -11.90 17.02
N VAL A 91 9.68 -12.05 17.75
CA VAL A 91 8.44 -12.70 17.26
C VAL A 91 7.88 -12.02 16.01
N PHE A 92 8.11 -10.71 15.82
CA PHE A 92 7.61 -9.99 14.64
C PHE A 92 8.52 -10.13 13.41
N LYS A 93 9.77 -10.56 13.59
CA LYS A 93 10.76 -10.61 12.51
C LYS A 93 10.32 -11.58 11.41
N GLU A 94 9.96 -12.80 11.78
CA GLU A 94 9.61 -13.84 10.81
C GLU A 94 8.29 -13.54 10.06
N PRO A 95 7.16 -13.20 10.73
CA PRO A 95 5.91 -12.85 10.02
C PRO A 95 6.07 -11.63 9.10
N ALA A 96 6.81 -10.60 9.54
CA ALA A 96 7.00 -9.39 8.75
C ALA A 96 7.91 -9.62 7.54
N GLN A 97 9.00 -10.38 7.69
CA GLN A 97 9.87 -10.74 6.57
C GLN A 97 9.14 -11.61 5.54
N ARG A 98 8.20 -12.45 5.98
CA ARG A 98 7.35 -13.24 5.08
C ARG A 98 6.42 -12.35 4.24
N TYR A 99 5.90 -11.27 4.81
CA TYR A 99 5.13 -10.26 4.07
C TYR A 99 5.98 -9.51 3.05
N VAL A 100 7.16 -9.04 3.44
CA VAL A 100 8.06 -8.26 2.58
C VAL A 100 8.57 -9.09 1.40
N ARG A 101 8.87 -10.38 1.61
CA ARG A 101 9.35 -11.28 0.55
C ARG A 101 8.26 -11.80 -0.40
N GLY A 102 7.02 -11.34 -0.28
CA GLY A 102 5.92 -11.74 -1.16
C GLY A 102 5.40 -13.16 -0.92
N ASN A 103 5.89 -13.87 0.09
CA ASN A 103 5.51 -15.26 0.36
C ASN A 103 4.18 -15.42 1.11
N GLY A 104 3.46 -14.32 1.37
CA GLY A 104 2.10 -14.26 1.96
C GLY A 104 1.98 -14.91 3.34
N LEU A 105 1.41 -14.26 4.36
CA LEU A 105 1.04 -15.03 5.56
C LEU A 105 0.06 -16.16 5.18
N PRO A 106 0.14 -17.33 5.83
CA PRO A 106 -0.93 -18.32 5.70
C PRO A 106 -2.18 -17.67 6.29
N GLY A 107 -3.28 -17.61 5.52
CA GLY A 107 -4.51 -16.90 5.90
C GLY A 107 -4.58 -15.43 5.46
N ARG A 108 -3.97 -15.06 4.32
CA ARG A 108 -4.15 -13.73 3.74
C ARG A 108 -5.62 -13.55 3.29
N CYS A 109 -6.22 -12.39 3.61
CA CYS A 109 -7.60 -11.98 3.30
C CYS A 109 -8.00 -11.99 1.81
N ASP A 110 -7.14 -12.44 0.90
CA ASP A 110 -7.48 -12.66 -0.50
C ASP A 110 -8.06 -14.07 -0.76
N GLU A 111 -7.84 -15.05 0.14
CA GLU A 111 -8.36 -16.41 -0.02
C GLU A 111 -9.20 -16.93 1.18
N ASP A 112 -9.07 -16.32 2.37
CA ASP A 112 -9.74 -16.75 3.61
C ASP A 112 -10.57 -15.65 4.29
N TRP A 113 -11.30 -14.82 3.54
CA TRP A 113 -12.33 -13.95 4.12
C TRP A 113 -13.73 -14.58 3.95
N PRO A 114 -14.18 -15.45 4.88
CA PRO A 114 -15.49 -16.10 4.80
C PRO A 114 -16.67 -15.11 4.83
N LEU A 115 -16.47 -13.83 5.13
CA LEU A 115 -17.51 -12.80 5.11
C LEU A 115 -17.73 -12.15 3.73
N LEU A 116 -16.98 -12.54 2.68
CA LEU A 116 -17.19 -12.08 1.29
C LEU A 116 -17.72 -13.18 0.36
N ARG A 117 -17.68 -14.46 0.79
CA ARG A 117 -18.47 -15.52 0.17
C ARG A 117 -19.77 -15.60 0.94
N GLY A 118 -20.90 -15.32 0.29
CA GLY A 118 -22.24 -15.41 0.86
C GLY A 118 -22.67 -16.84 1.19
N THR A 119 -21.91 -17.52 2.04
CA THR A 119 -22.30 -18.78 2.67
C THR A 119 -22.44 -18.48 4.16
N GLY A 120 -23.53 -17.80 4.52
CA GLY A 120 -24.09 -18.01 5.85
C GLY A 120 -24.60 -19.46 5.93
N PRO A 121 -24.57 -20.10 7.10
CA PRO A 121 -25.31 -21.34 7.30
C PRO A 121 -26.81 -21.06 7.06
N GLU A 122 -27.50 -21.99 6.40
CA GLU A 122 -28.98 -22.06 6.44
C GLU A 122 -29.47 -22.19 7.89
#